data_AF-A0A4Q2Z953-F1
#
_entry.id   AF-A0A4Q2Z953-F1
#
_cell.length_a   1.000
_cell.length_b   1.000
_cell.length_c   1.000
_cell.angle_alpha   90.00
_cell.angle_beta   90.00
_cell.angle_gamma   90.00
#
_symmetry.space_group_name_H-M   'P 1'
#
loop_
_entity.id
_entity.type
_entity.pdbx_description
1 polymer ?
#
loop_
_entity_poly.entity_id
_entity_poly.type
_entity_poly.pdbx_seq_one_letter_code
_entity_poly.pdbx_strand_id
1 'polypeptide(L)'
;MLGVFVVIGAAQLFAGWGLRKLRPWAKIPAAILAGISLLSIPVGTVIGGYILYLLFSAKGRMVLSPEYADIIAQTPHLRYRTPRWIWILLIVIILLFVGLIVFGTSTR
;
A
#
# COMPACT_ATOMS: atom_id res chain seq x y z
N MET A 1 10.97 5.33 -20.70
CA MET A 1 11.26 5.00 -19.28
C MET A 1 10.31 5.70 -18.32
N LEU A 2 10.18 7.04 -18.33
CA LEU A 2 9.25 7.78 -17.46
C LEU A 2 7.79 7.30 -17.52
N GLY A 3 7.24 7.05 -18.71
CA GLY A 3 5.85 6.57 -18.86
C GLY A 3 5.58 5.23 -18.16
N VAL A 4 6.53 4.31 -18.15
CA VAL A 4 6.40 3.01 -17.48
C VAL A 4 6.30 3.19 -15.96
N PHE A 5 7.13 4.07 -15.38
CA PHE A 5 7.09 4.37 -13.95
C PHE A 5 5.78 5.05 -13.54
N VAL A 6 5.25 5.95 -14.37
CA VAL A 6 3.95 6.61 -14.11
C VAL A 6 2.81 5.59 -14.12
N VAL A 7 2.79 4.67 -15.09
CA VAL A 7 1.74 3.64 -15.19
C VAL A 7 1.82 2.68 -13.99
N ILE A 8 3.02 2.21 -13.63
CA ILE A 8 3.20 1.32 -12.47
C ILE A 8 2.80 2.04 -11.17
N GLY A 9 3.20 3.31 -11.00
CA GLY A 9 2.81 4.11 -9.84
C GLY A 9 1.30 4.31 -9.73
N ALA A 10 0.63 4.61 -10.85
CA ALA A 10 -0.81 4.72 -10.90
C ALA A 10 -1.51 3.38 -10.57
N ALA A 11 -1.00 2.26 -11.09
CA ALA A 11 -1.52 0.93 -10.78
C ALA A 11 -1.38 0.58 -9.29
N GLN A 12 -0.23 0.92 -8.67
CA GLN A 12 0.00 0.76 -7.24
C GLN A 12 -0.96 1.61 -6.40
N LEU A 13 -1.18 2.87 -6.76
CA LEU A 13 -2.15 3.74 -6.08
C LEU A 13 -3.58 3.21 -6.22
N PHE A 14 -3.95 2.70 -7.40
CA PHE A 14 -5.27 2.12 -7.65
C PHE A 14 -5.52 0.85 -6.81
N ALA A 15 -4.57 -0.09 -6.82
CA ALA A 15 -4.63 -1.29 -6.00
C ALA A 15 -4.64 -0.96 -4.50
N GLY A 16 -3.77 -0.03 -4.07
CA GLY A 16 -3.69 0.43 -2.68
C GLY A 16 -4.96 1.11 -2.21
N TRP A 17 -5.61 1.91 -3.04
CA TRP A 17 -6.91 2.52 -2.75
C TRP A 17 -8.00 1.46 -2.59
N GLY A 18 -8.04 0.47 -3.48
CA GLY A 18 -8.96 -0.65 -3.39
C GLY A 18 -8.79 -1.45 -2.09
N LEU A 19 -7.54 -1.75 -1.71
CA LEU A 19 -7.22 -2.44 -0.45
C LEU A 19 -7.55 -1.58 0.77
N ARG A 20 -7.31 -0.27 0.74
CA ARG A 20 -7.65 0.64 1.86
C ARG A 20 -9.15 0.71 2.12
N LYS A 21 -9.96 0.52 1.07
CA LYS A 21 -11.42 0.40 1.17
C LYS A 21 -11.89 -1.05 1.39
N LEU A 22 -10.97 -1.98 1.63
CA LEU A 22 -11.23 -3.40 1.84
C LEU A 22 -12.09 -4.03 0.74
N ARG A 23 -11.93 -3.58 -0.51
CA ARG A 23 -12.74 -4.08 -1.63
C ARG A 23 -12.19 -5.43 -2.10
N PRO A 24 -13.02 -6.48 -2.23
CA PRO A 24 -12.55 -7.82 -2.62
C PRO A 24 -11.80 -7.84 -3.96
N TRP A 25 -12.24 -7.05 -4.94
CA TRP A 25 -11.62 -6.99 -6.27
C TRP A 25 -10.16 -6.51 -6.22
N ALA A 26 -9.77 -5.73 -5.20
CA ALA A 26 -8.43 -5.16 -5.08
C ALA A 26 -7.36 -6.22 -4.80
N LYS A 27 -7.77 -7.42 -4.38
CA LYS A 27 -6.87 -8.55 -4.12
C LYS A 27 -6.05 -8.93 -5.35
N ILE A 28 -6.69 -9.06 -6.52
CA ILE A 28 -6.03 -9.51 -7.76
C ILE A 28 -4.97 -8.50 -8.23
N PRO A 29 -5.27 -7.21 -8.45
CA PRO A 29 -4.25 -6.25 -8.91
C PRO A 29 -3.15 -6.03 -7.86
N ALA A 30 -3.44 -6.16 -6.56
CA ALA A 30 -2.40 -6.13 -5.54
C ALA A 30 -1.49 -7.36 -5.59
N ALA A 31 -2.05 -8.56 -5.81
CA ALA A 31 -1.28 -9.81 -5.93
C ALA A 31 -0.38 -9.81 -7.18
N ILE A 32 -0.97 -9.58 -8.37
CA ILE A 32 -0.48 -8.60 -9.34
C ILE A 32 0.93 -8.02 -9.13
N LEU A 33 0.88 -6.79 -8.62
CA LEU A 33 2.01 -5.92 -8.39
C LEU A 33 2.99 -6.50 -7.36
N ALA A 34 2.49 -7.23 -6.36
CA ALA A 34 3.35 -7.90 -5.37
C ALA A 34 4.15 -9.05 -5.98
N GLY A 35 3.60 -9.78 -6.95
CA GLY A 35 4.31 -10.80 -7.72
C GLY A 35 5.41 -10.19 -8.57
N ILE A 36 5.12 -9.05 -9.24
CA ILE A 36 6.13 -8.30 -10.00
C ILE A 36 7.24 -7.80 -9.06
N SER A 37 6.91 -7.33 -7.86
CA SER A 37 7.93 -6.86 -6.92
C SER A 37 8.87 -7.95 -6.44
N LEU A 38 8.50 -9.24 -6.52
CA LEU A 38 9.38 -10.34 -6.15
C LEU A 38 10.68 -10.38 -6.97
N LEU A 39 10.65 -9.87 -8.21
CA LEU A 39 11.81 -9.78 -9.08
C LEU A 39 12.85 -8.76 -8.58
N SER A 40 12.44 -7.84 -7.69
CA SER A 40 13.32 -6.84 -7.08
C SER A 40 13.92 -7.40 -5.80
N ILE A 41 15.06 -8.08 -5.91
CA ILE A 41 15.77 -8.69 -4.77
C ILE A 41 16.71 -7.66 -4.12
N PRO A 42 16.79 -7.58 -2.77
CA PRO A 42 16.08 -8.39 -1.78
C PRO A 42 14.77 -7.76 -1.30
N VAL A 43 14.63 -6.45 -1.44
CA VAL A 43 13.58 -5.66 -0.76
C VAL A 43 12.19 -5.99 -1.30
N GLY A 44 12.03 -6.02 -2.62
CA GLY A 44 10.76 -6.34 -3.27
C GLY A 44 10.33 -7.79 -3.07
N THR A 45 11.27 -8.72 -2.91
CA THR A 45 10.97 -10.12 -2.55
C THR A 45 10.39 -10.22 -1.14
N VAL A 46 11.01 -9.58 -0.16
CA VAL A 46 10.51 -9.59 1.23
C VAL A 46 9.16 -8.92 1.33
N ILE A 47 9.03 -7.70 0.77
CA ILE A 47 7.77 -6.94 0.83
C ILE A 47 6.67 -7.63 0.01
N GLY A 48 6.97 -7.97 -1.25
CA GLY A 48 6.03 -8.62 -2.15
C GLY A 48 5.57 -9.98 -1.63
N GLY A 49 6.50 -10.80 -1.13
CA GLY A 49 6.21 -12.10 -0.53
C GLY A 49 5.30 -11.96 0.70
N TYR A 50 5.55 -10.97 1.54
CA TYR A 50 4.71 -10.69 2.70
C TYR A 50 3.30 -10.20 2.31
N ILE A 51 3.18 -9.33 1.31
CA ILE A 51 1.89 -8.87 0.78
C ILE A 51 1.10 -10.05 0.22
N LEU A 52 1.72 -10.91 -0.59
CA LEU A 52 1.09 -12.12 -1.12
C LEU A 52 0.63 -13.05 0.02
N TYR A 53 1.49 -13.30 0.99
CA TYR A 53 1.13 -14.07 2.18
C TYR A 53 -0.11 -13.49 2.87
N LEU A 54 -0.15 -12.17 3.13
CA LEU A 54 -1.30 -11.52 3.76
C LEU A 54 -2.58 -11.65 2.92
N LEU A 55 -2.52 -11.38 1.61
CA LEU A 55 -3.67 -11.44 0.71
C LEU A 55 -4.27 -12.84 0.58
N PHE A 56 -3.44 -13.89 0.65
CA PHE A 56 -3.86 -15.28 0.52
C PHE A 56 -4.05 -16.01 1.86
N SER A 57 -3.64 -15.41 2.97
CA SER A 57 -3.88 -15.93 4.31
C SER A 57 -5.38 -15.99 4.64
N ALA A 58 -5.73 -16.81 5.64
CA ALA A 58 -7.10 -16.88 6.16
C ALA A 58 -7.60 -15.50 6.65
N LYS A 59 -6.71 -14.71 7.27
CA LYS A 59 -7.03 -13.35 7.73
C LYS A 59 -7.34 -12.40 6.57
N GLY A 60 -6.52 -12.42 5.53
CA GLY A 60 -6.75 -11.59 4.35
C GLY A 60 -8.05 -11.94 3.62
N ARG A 61 -8.39 -13.23 3.53
CA ARG A 61 -9.68 -13.67 2.99
C ARG A 61 -10.85 -13.15 3.80
N MET A 62 -10.78 -13.19 5.13
CA MET A 62 -11.83 -12.67 6.01
C MET A 62 -11.96 -11.15 5.86
N VAL A 63 -10.87 -10.40 5.95
CA VAL A 63 -10.90 -8.93 5.92
C VAL A 63 -11.39 -8.36 4.59
N LEU A 64 -11.20 -9.09 3.49
CA LEU A 64 -11.68 -8.72 2.16
C LEU A 64 -13.03 -9.36 1.81
N SER A 65 -13.70 -10.04 2.75
CA SER A 65 -14.97 -10.70 2.52
C SER A 65 -16.15 -9.70 2.65
N PRO A 66 -17.27 -9.95 1.97
CA PRO A 66 -18.48 -9.13 2.15
C PRO A 66 -18.97 -9.13 3.60
N GLU A 67 -18.88 -10.26 4.31
CA GLU A 67 -19.33 -10.40 5.70
C GLU A 67 -18.54 -9.46 6.64
N TYR A 68 -17.24 -9.26 6.39
CA TYR A 68 -16.45 -8.30 7.16
C TYR A 68 -16.89 -6.85 6.91
N ALA A 69 -17.34 -6.53 5.69
CA ALA A 69 -17.89 -5.21 5.40
C ALA A 69 -19.19 -4.94 6.19
N ASP A 70 -20.03 -5.96 6.37
CA ASP A 70 -21.23 -5.85 7.20
C ASP A 70 -20.89 -5.63 8.67
N ILE A 71 -19.86 -6.30 9.19
CA ILE A 71 -19.37 -6.09 10.56
C ILE A 71 -18.90 -4.64 10.76
N ILE A 72 -18.19 -4.06 9.79
CA ILE A 72 -17.77 -2.64 9.85
C ILE A 72 -18.98 -1.71 9.88
N ALA A 73 -20.00 -2.00 9.07
CA ALA A 73 -21.24 -1.21 9.04
C ALA A 73 -22.00 -1.25 10.37
N GLN A 74 -21.98 -2.40 11.05
CA GLN A 74 -22.61 -2.60 12.36
C GLN A 74 -21.78 -2.03 13.52
N THR A 75 -20.48 -1.79 13.34
CA THR A 75 -19.56 -1.32 14.40
C THR A 75 -18.94 0.05 14.12
N PRO A 76 -19.74 1.11 13.84
CA PRO A 76 -19.21 2.42 13.44
C PRO A 76 -18.44 3.14 14.56
N HIS A 77 -18.65 2.74 15.82
CA HIS A 77 -17.99 3.34 16.98
C HIS A 77 -16.52 2.89 17.15
N LEU A 78 -16.09 1.81 16.49
CA LEU A 78 -14.72 1.27 16.55
C LEU A 78 -13.76 1.96 15.55
N ARG A 79 -13.87 3.28 15.38
CA ARG A 79 -12.95 4.02 14.51
C ARG A 79 -11.63 4.29 15.23
N TYR A 80 -10.56 3.65 14.75
CA TYR A 80 -9.20 3.97 15.19
C TYR A 80 -8.86 5.42 14.83
N ARG A 81 -8.58 6.25 15.84
CA ARG A 81 -8.09 7.62 15.64
C ARG A 81 -6.58 7.54 15.42
N THR A 82 -6.12 7.77 14.20
CA THR A 82 -4.67 7.92 13.96
C THR A 82 -4.18 9.13 14.75
N PRO A 83 -3.22 8.96 15.67
CA PRO A 83 -2.77 10.06 16.49
C PRO A 83 -2.07 11.12 15.63
N ARG A 84 -2.27 12.40 15.99
CA ARG A 84 -1.84 13.56 15.17
C ARG A 84 -0.32 13.58 14.92
N TRP A 85 0.48 13.03 15.83
CA TRP A 85 1.93 12.94 15.66
C TRP A 85 2.36 12.07 14.47
N ILE A 86 1.53 11.11 14.04
CA ILE A 86 1.81 10.30 12.84
C ILE A 86 1.78 11.19 11.59
N TRP A 87 0.90 12.18 11.53
CA TRP A 87 0.86 13.12 10.42
C TRP A 87 2.10 14.01 10.38
N ILE A 88 2.59 14.46 11.53
CA ILE A 88 3.84 15.23 11.65
C ILE A 88 5.01 14.36 11.17
N LEU A 89 5.11 13.12 11.65
CA LEU A 89 6.16 12.17 11.23
C LEU A 89 6.12 11.93 9.71
N LEU A 90 4.93 11.75 9.13
CA LEU A 90 4.77 11.55 7.69
C LEU A 90 5.22 12.78 6.88
N ILE A 91 4.89 14.00 7.32
CA ILE A 91 5.36 15.24 6.68
C ILE A 91 6.88 15.34 6.76
N VAL A 92 7.48 15.05 7.93
CA VAL A 92 8.95 15.07 8.10
C VAL A 92 9.63 14.06 7.17
N ILE A 93 9.10 12.85 7.05
CA ILE A 93 9.63 11.83 6.12
C ILE A 93 9.56 12.33 4.67
N ILE A 94 8.42 12.89 4.26
CA ILE A 94 8.26 13.43 2.89
C ILE A 94 9.24 14.56 2.62
N LEU A 95 9.40 15.51 3.54
CA LEU A 95 10.35 16.62 3.41
C LEU A 95 11.79 16.10 3.30
N LEU A 96 12.14 15.07 4.06
CA LEU A 96 13.46 14.43 3.99
C LEU A 96 13.70 13.79 2.63
N PHE A 97 12.75 13.02 2.10
CA PHE A 97 12.85 12.45 0.75
C PHE A 97 12.96 13.52 -0.35
N VAL A 98 12.14 14.57 -0.27
CA VAL A 98 12.19 15.68 -1.22
C VAL A 98 13.52 16.41 -1.15
N GLY A 99 14.01 16.71 0.06
CA GLY A 99 15.31 17.35 0.28
C GLY A 99 16.47 16.55 -0.29
N LEU A 100 16.48 15.22 -0.06
CA LEU A 100 17.50 14.32 -0.64
C LEU A 100 17.48 14.32 -2.17
N ILE A 101 16.30 14.33 -2.79
CA ILE A 101 16.16 14.38 -4.25
C ILE A 101 16.68 15.71 -4.79
N VAL A 102 16.23 16.84 -4.22
CA VAL A 102 16.62 18.19 -4.67
C VAL A 102 18.11 18.43 -4.50
N PHE A 103 18.66 18.12 -3.32
CA PHE A 103 20.08 18.26 -3.04
C PHE A 103 20.91 17.36 -3.96
N GLY A 104 20.50 16.10 -4.14
CA GLY A 104 21.17 15.16 -5.03
C GLY A 104 21.14 15.58 -6.51
N THR A 105 20.10 16.29 -6.95
CA THR A 105 20.06 16.88 -8.31
C THR A 105 20.89 18.15 -8.45
N SER A 106 21.12 18.91 -7.37
CA SER A 106 21.90 20.15 -7.39
C SER A 106 23.41 19.92 -7.34
N THR A 107 23.86 18.75 -6.87
CA THR A 107 25.28 18.36 -6.80
C THR A 107 25.80 17.64 -8.05
N ARG A 108 25.00 17.57 -9.12
CA ARG A 108 25.40 17.08 -10.46
C ARG A 108 25.52 18.25 -11.41
#